data_AF-A0A3G6RM92-F1
#
_entry.id   AF-A0A3G6RM92-F1
#
_cell.length_a   1.000
_cell.length_b   1.000
_cell.length_c   1.000
_cell.angle_alpha   90.00
_cell.angle_beta   90.00
_cell.angle_gamma   90.00
#
_symmetry.space_group_name_H-M   'P 1'
#
loop_
_entity.id
_entity.type
_entity.pdbx_description
1 polymer ?
#
loop_
_entity_poly.entity_id
_entity_poly.type
_entity_poly.pdbx_seq_one_letter_code
_entity_poly.pdbx_strand_id
1 'polypeptide(L)'
;MITLVEIYWSMGALSNQISSGCMTCSFLEDALMMAFFTGIFLSVVFALLYKVKKFFIKAIIEFLLLVILWFFWNYSIFVDRESSWSTYDLRSEMYYTITLSLFPVILLGSVCILLLNYRNVFQKNKN
;
A
#
# COMPACT_ATOMS: atom_id res chain seq x y z
N MET A 1 -0.35 -6.01 -8.44
CA MET A 1 -1.80 -6.11 -8.72
C MET A 1 -2.64 -5.63 -7.54
N ILE A 2 -2.56 -6.22 -6.33
CA ILE A 2 -3.31 -5.73 -5.16
C ILE A 2 -2.97 -4.27 -4.80
N THR A 3 -1.69 -3.87 -4.86
CA THR A 3 -1.27 -2.47 -4.65
C THR A 3 -1.95 -1.49 -5.59
N LEU A 4 -2.20 -1.87 -6.85
CA LEU A 4 -2.88 -0.98 -7.80
C LEU A 4 -4.34 -0.75 -7.37
N VAL A 5 -5.04 -1.82 -7.01
CA VAL A 5 -6.43 -1.76 -6.51
C VAL A 5 -6.49 -0.93 -5.24
N GLU A 6 -5.52 -1.10 -4.34
CA GLU A 6 -5.42 -0.34 -3.11
C GLU A 6 -5.25 1.16 -3.37
N ILE A 7 -4.26 1.55 -4.18
CA ILE A 7 -4.02 2.95 -4.55
C ILE A 7 -5.27 3.58 -5.19
N TYR A 8 -5.94 2.87 -6.11
CA TYR A 8 -7.16 3.38 -6.75
C TYR A 8 -8.32 3.54 -5.77
N TRP A 9 -8.44 2.66 -4.78
CA TRP A 9 -9.49 2.78 -3.79
C TRP A 9 -9.19 3.91 -2.80
N SER A 10 -7.95 4.02 -2.31
CA SER A 10 -7.54 5.04 -1.35
C SER A 10 -7.47 6.43 -1.96
N MET A 11 -6.89 6.56 -3.16
CA MET A 11 -6.52 7.84 -3.78
C MET A 11 -7.13 8.10 -5.15
N GLY A 12 -8.00 7.22 -5.66
CA GLY A 12 -8.61 7.37 -6.98
C GLY A 12 -9.47 8.62 -7.14
N ALA A 13 -9.97 9.20 -6.04
CA ALA A 13 -10.66 10.50 -6.06
C ALA A 13 -9.76 11.64 -6.58
N LEU A 14 -8.45 11.52 -6.42
CA LEU A 14 -7.44 12.50 -6.83
C LEU A 14 -6.97 12.28 -8.28
N SER A 15 -7.54 11.31 -8.99
CA SER A 15 -7.07 10.91 -10.32
C SER A 15 -7.15 12.02 -11.38
N ASN A 16 -8.10 12.95 -11.22
CA ASN A 16 -8.28 14.08 -12.13
C ASN A 16 -7.42 15.31 -11.77
N GLN A 17 -6.73 15.29 -10.63
CA GLN A 17 -5.88 16.40 -10.21
C GLN A 17 -4.50 16.29 -10.83
N ILE A 18 -3.93 17.43 -11.18
CA ILE A 18 -2.62 17.51 -11.80
C ILE A 18 -1.56 17.19 -10.74
N SER A 19 -0.57 16.38 -11.09
CA SER A 19 0.60 16.15 -10.25
C SER A 19 1.47 17.41 -10.20
N SER A 20 1.89 17.83 -9.01
CA SER A 20 2.80 18.95 -8.79
C SER A 20 4.21 18.67 -9.34
N GLY A 21 4.64 17.41 -9.30
CA GLY A 21 5.92 16.95 -9.82
C GLY A 21 5.93 16.71 -11.33
N CYS A 22 4.77 16.49 -11.94
CA CYS A 22 4.65 16.25 -13.38
C CYS A 22 3.27 16.64 -13.94
N MET A 23 3.21 17.79 -14.62
CA MET A 23 1.95 18.32 -15.16
C MET A 23 1.30 17.46 -16.26
N THR A 24 2.05 16.55 -16.89
CA THR A 24 1.57 15.68 -17.97
C THR A 24 1.39 14.23 -17.55
N CYS A 25 1.73 13.86 -16.32
CA CYS A 25 1.72 12.47 -15.87
C CYS A 25 0.29 12.02 -15.50
N SER A 26 -0.08 10.84 -16.00
CA SER A 26 -1.38 10.26 -15.70
C SER A 26 -1.36 9.55 -14.34
N PHE A 27 -2.47 9.62 -13.60
CA PHE A 27 -2.60 8.90 -12.32
C PHE A 27 -2.37 7.40 -12.45
N LEU A 28 -2.85 6.82 -13.56
CA LEU A 28 -2.70 5.38 -13.83
C LEU A 28 -1.22 5.00 -14.01
N GLU A 29 -0.46 5.80 -14.74
CA GLU A 29 0.97 5.55 -14.97
C GLU A 29 1.77 5.60 -13.66
N ASP A 30 1.52 6.62 -12.84
CA ASP A 30 2.12 6.74 -11.52
C ASP A 30 1.77 5.53 -10.63
N ALA A 31 0.48 5.19 -10.55
CA ALA A 31 0.00 4.07 -9.73
C ALA A 31 0.55 2.71 -10.22
N LEU A 32 0.70 2.53 -11.53
CA LEU A 32 1.33 1.33 -12.11
C LEU A 32 2.81 1.25 -11.75
N MET A 33 3.55 2.36 -11.84
CA MET A 33 4.96 2.42 -11.45
C MET A 33 5.13 2.14 -9.96
N MET A 34 4.32 2.75 -9.10
CA MET A 34 4.31 2.48 -7.65
C MET A 34 4.00 1.01 -7.36
N ALA A 35 3.01 0.43 -8.04
CA ALA A 35 2.67 -0.99 -7.89
C ALA A 35 3.78 -1.92 -8.37
N PHE A 36 4.50 -1.57 -9.44
CA PHE A 36 5.63 -2.32 -9.96
C PHE A 36 6.80 -2.31 -8.96
N PHE A 37 7.23 -1.14 -8.50
CA PHE A 37 8.30 -1.03 -7.50
C PHE A 37 7.94 -1.72 -6.19
N THR A 38 6.70 -1.56 -5.73
CA THR A 38 6.19 -2.28 -4.55
C THR A 38 6.26 -3.79 -4.73
N GLY A 39 5.86 -4.29 -5.90
CA GLY A 39 5.92 -5.72 -6.21
C GLY A 39 7.34 -6.28 -6.13
N ILE A 40 8.31 -5.58 -6.72
CA ILE A 40 9.73 -5.96 -6.66
C ILE A 40 10.22 -5.94 -5.21
N PHE A 41 10.01 -4.82 -4.51
CA PHE A 41 10.48 -4.64 -3.14
C PHE A 41 9.92 -5.69 -2.18
N LEU A 42 8.60 -5.89 -2.19
CA LEU A 42 7.95 -6.88 -1.33
C LEU A 42 8.35 -8.31 -1.68
N SER A 43 8.57 -8.63 -2.97
CA SER A 43 9.03 -9.96 -3.37
C SER A 43 10.40 -10.27 -2.75
N VAL A 44 11.32 -9.32 -2.77
CA VAL A 44 12.65 -9.47 -2.13
C VAL A 44 12.51 -9.60 -0.61
N VAL A 45 11.74 -8.72 0.02
CA VAL A 45 11.57 -8.74 1.49
C VAL A 45 10.87 -10.01 1.97
N PHE A 46 9.82 -10.46 1.30
CA PHE A 46 9.10 -11.68 1.68
C PHE A 46 9.92 -12.94 1.42
N ALA A 47 10.78 -12.96 0.39
CA ALA A 47 11.74 -14.04 0.19
C ALA A 47 12.73 -14.14 1.37
N LEU A 48 13.17 -13.01 1.93
CA LEU A 48 14.01 -12.99 3.14
C LEU A 48 13.26 -13.48 4.38
N LEU A 49 11.99 -13.08 4.53
CA LEU A 49 11.13 -13.48 5.65
C LEU A 49 10.69 -14.95 5.58
N TYR A 50 10.86 -15.63 4.44
CA TYR A 50 10.55 -17.06 4.30
C TYR A 50 11.26 -17.94 5.35
N LYS A 51 12.43 -17.51 5.85
CA LYS A 51 13.21 -18.23 6.87
C LYS A 51 12.58 -18.18 8.27
N VAL A 52 11.57 -17.34 8.50
CA VAL A 52 10.93 -17.17 9.82
C VAL A 52 9.97 -18.33 10.09
N LYS A 53 10.33 -19.20 11.05
CA LYS A 53 9.56 -20.41 11.40
C LYS A 53 8.22 -20.12 12.08
N LYS A 54 8.12 -19.03 12.85
CA LYS A 54 6.91 -18.68 13.60
C LYS A 54 5.91 -17.96 12.68
N PHE A 55 4.91 -18.70 12.22
CA PHE A 55 3.87 -18.21 11.29
C PHE A 55 3.25 -16.87 11.73
N PHE A 56 2.77 -16.76 12.97
CA PHE A 56 2.13 -15.53 13.46
C PHE A 56 3.07 -14.32 13.40
N ILE A 57 4.33 -14.49 13.82
CA ILE A 57 5.31 -13.40 13.80
C ILE A 57 5.60 -12.97 12.36
N LYS A 58 5.80 -13.96 11.46
CA LYS A 58 6.00 -13.71 10.04
C LYS A 58 4.84 -12.91 9.45
N ALA A 59 3.60 -13.36 9.64
CA ALA A 59 2.41 -12.71 9.10
C ALA A 59 2.22 -11.28 9.62
N ILE A 60 2.50 -11.03 10.90
CA ILE A 60 2.45 -9.68 11.48
C ILE A 60 3.51 -8.78 10.84
N ILE A 61 4.74 -9.25 10.68
CA ILE A 61 5.82 -8.47 10.05
C ILE A 61 5.47 -8.16 8.59
N GLU A 62 5.00 -9.15 7.83
CA GLU A 62 4.55 -8.96 6.44
C GLU A 62 3.41 -7.94 6.34
N PHE A 63 2.43 -8.03 7.25
CA PHE A 63 1.31 -7.10 7.31
C PHE A 63 1.76 -5.67 7.61
N LEU A 64 2.59 -5.47 8.65
CA LEU A 64 3.09 -4.15 9.03
C LEU A 64 3.91 -3.50 7.91
N LEU A 65 4.77 -4.28 7.25
CA LEU A 65 5.54 -3.79 6.09
C LEU A 65 4.63 -3.34 4.94
N LEU A 66 3.60 -4.13 4.65
CA LEU A 66 2.63 -3.80 3.60
C LEU A 66 1.87 -2.51 3.94
N VAL A 67 1.38 -2.39 5.18
CA VAL A 67 0.67 -1.21 5.67
C VAL A 67 1.54 0.03 5.58
N ILE A 68 2.79 -0.02 6.06
CA ILE A 68 3.73 1.12 6.02
C ILE A 68 3.97 1.55 4.58
N LEU A 69 4.20 0.59 3.68
CA LEU A 69 4.51 0.89 2.28
C LEU A 69 3.32 1.50 1.53
N TRP A 70 2.10 1.00 1.77
CA TRP A 70 0.90 1.58 1.16
C TRP A 70 0.58 2.97 1.71
N PHE A 71 0.68 3.18 3.02
CA PHE A 71 0.54 4.53 3.58
C PHE A 71 1.58 5.49 3.02
N PHE A 72 2.82 5.03 2.81
CA PHE A 72 3.86 5.84 2.17
C PHE A 72 3.45 6.28 0.76
N TRP A 73 3.01 5.35 -0.09
CA TRP A 73 2.57 5.70 -1.44
C TRP A 73 1.35 6.61 -1.47
N ASN A 74 0.35 6.32 -0.64
CA ASN A 74 -0.85 7.13 -0.54
C ASN A 74 -0.53 8.54 -0.05
N TYR A 75 0.38 8.68 0.93
CA TYR A 75 0.88 9.98 1.37
C TYR A 75 1.58 10.71 0.23
N SER A 76 2.47 10.05 -0.52
CA SER A 76 3.15 10.66 -1.67
C SER A 76 2.17 11.14 -2.74
N ILE A 77 1.12 10.36 -3.03
CA ILE A 77 0.08 10.76 -3.99
C ILE A 77 -0.71 11.96 -3.47
N PHE A 78 -1.13 11.93 -2.20
CA PHE A 78 -1.86 13.04 -1.60
C PHE A 78 -1.02 14.32 -1.61
N VAL A 79 0.27 14.23 -1.26
CA VAL A 79 1.18 15.38 -1.29
C VAL A 79 1.32 15.93 -2.70
N ASP A 80 1.54 15.05 -3.68
CA ASP A 80 1.81 15.48 -5.04
C ASP A 80 0.58 16.02 -5.77
N ARG A 81 -0.62 15.49 -5.50
CA ARG A 81 -1.84 15.84 -6.24
C ARG A 81 -2.77 16.82 -5.53
N GLU A 82 -2.66 16.94 -4.20
CA GLU A 82 -3.49 17.85 -3.40
C GLU A 82 -2.64 18.81 -2.57
N SER A 83 -1.77 18.28 -1.71
CA SER A 83 -1.17 19.10 -0.65
C SER A 83 -0.22 20.16 -1.22
N SER A 84 0.55 19.83 -2.25
CA SER A 84 1.50 20.74 -2.91
C SER A 84 0.82 21.87 -3.70
N TRP A 85 -0.48 21.72 -4.00
CA TRP A 85 -1.27 22.76 -4.65
C TRP A 85 -2.01 23.67 -3.68
N SER A 86 -1.89 23.41 -2.37
CA SER A 86 -2.64 24.10 -1.33
C SER A 86 -1.76 24.32 -0.08
N THR A 87 -2.33 24.89 0.97
CA THR A 87 -1.64 25.13 2.24
C THR A 87 -2.05 24.09 3.27
N TYR A 88 -1.52 22.88 3.15
CA TYR A 88 -1.64 21.85 4.18
C TYR A 88 -0.40 21.87 5.09
N ASP A 89 -0.62 21.66 6.39
CA ASP A 89 0.47 21.32 7.32
C ASP A 89 0.61 19.80 7.41
N LEU A 90 1.79 19.33 7.84
CA LEU A 90 2.12 17.91 7.93
C LEU A 90 1.10 17.10 8.75
N ARG A 91 0.48 17.72 9.76
CA ARG A 91 -0.57 17.08 10.55
C ARG A 91 -1.83 16.83 9.73
N SER A 92 -2.27 17.82 8.95
CA SER A 92 -3.43 17.67 8.07
C SER A 92 -3.15 16.68 6.96
N GLU A 93 -1.96 16.71 6.35
CA GLU A 93 -1.58 15.73 5.31
C GLU A 93 -1.70 14.29 5.81
N MET A 94 -1.15 14.01 7.00
CA MET A 94 -1.27 12.69 7.62
C MET A 94 -2.72 12.35 7.95
N TYR A 95 -3.49 13.29 8.49
CA TYR A 95 -4.89 13.08 8.85
C TYR A 95 -5.75 12.68 7.63
N TYR A 96 -5.64 13.42 6.52
CA TYR A 96 -6.39 13.13 5.31
C TYR A 96 -5.93 11.82 4.66
N THR A 97 -4.61 11.60 4.58
CA THR A 97 -4.07 10.35 4.05
C THR A 97 -4.57 9.14 4.84
N ILE A 98 -4.55 9.21 6.17
CA ILE A 98 -5.04 8.14 7.04
C ILE A 98 -6.54 7.94 6.83
N THR A 99 -7.33 9.01 6.84
CA THR A 99 -8.78 8.93 6.72
C THR A 99 -9.21 8.27 5.41
N LEU A 100 -8.55 8.61 4.30
CA LEU A 100 -8.82 8.03 2.99
C LEU A 100 -8.32 6.59 2.84
N SER A 101 -7.17 6.26 3.45
CA SER A 101 -6.49 4.98 3.22
C SER A 101 -6.79 3.91 4.26
N LEU A 102 -7.25 4.26 5.47
CA LEU A 102 -7.33 3.33 6.60
C LEU A 102 -8.14 2.08 6.27
N PHE A 103 -9.33 2.27 5.69
CA PHE A 103 -10.22 1.15 5.36
C PHE A 103 -9.67 0.28 4.21
N PRO A 104 -9.31 0.84 3.03
CA PRO A 104 -8.71 0.04 1.95
C PRO A 104 -7.44 -0.70 2.37
N VAL A 105 -6.53 -0.03 3.09
CA VAL A 105 -5.25 -0.61 3.53
C VAL A 105 -5.47 -1.80 4.46
N ILE A 106 -6.34 -1.67 5.47
CA ILE A 106 -6.61 -2.77 6.41
C ILE A 106 -7.28 -3.94 5.70
N LEU A 107 -8.31 -3.67 4.89
CA LEU A 107 -9.08 -4.70 4.22
C LEU A 107 -8.23 -5.48 3.21
N LEU A 108 -7.60 -4.77 2.26
CA LEU A 108 -6.80 -5.39 1.21
C LEU A 108 -5.50 -5.96 1.77
N GLY A 109 -4.95 -5.36 2.83
CA GLY A 109 -3.76 -5.86 3.49
C GLY A 109 -4.04 -7.21 4.15
N SER A 110 -5.18 -7.32 4.83
CA SER A 110 -5.61 -8.58 5.45
C SER A 110 -5.82 -9.67 4.39
N VAL A 111 -6.49 -9.33 3.29
CA VAL A 111 -6.68 -10.25 2.15
C VAL A 111 -5.34 -10.69 1.56
N CYS A 112 -4.40 -9.76 1.35
CA CYS A 112 -3.08 -10.04 0.80
C CYS A 112 -2.30 -11.04 1.67
N ILE A 113 -2.27 -10.83 2.99
CA ILE A 113 -1.56 -11.71 3.92
C ILE A 113 -2.20 -13.10 4.00
N LEU A 114 -3.53 -13.17 3.96
CA LEU A 114 -4.26 -14.44 3.90
C LEU A 114 -3.91 -15.22 2.63
N LEU A 115 -3.85 -14.55 1.48
CA LEU A 115 -3.48 -15.17 0.20
C LEU A 115 -2.02 -15.65 0.21
N LEU A 116 -1.09 -14.82 0.68
CA LEU A 116 0.34 -15.15 0.77
C LEU A 116 0.60 -16.36 1.66
N ASN A 117 -0.17 -16.51 2.74
CA ASN A 117 0.02 -17.57 3.71
C ASN A 117 -1.04 -18.68 3.68
N TYR A 118 -1.88 -18.73 2.64
CA TYR A 118 -2.98 -19.69 2.52
C TYR A 118 -2.55 -21.14 2.76
N ARG A 119 -1.39 -21.55 2.22
CA ARG A 119 -0.85 -22.92 2.39
C ARG A 119 -0.55 -23.25 3.85
N ASN A 120 0.01 -22.30 4.60
CA ASN A 120 0.36 -22.49 6.01
C ASN A 120 -0.89 -22.57 6.89
N VAL A 121 -1.92 -21.75 6.58
CA VAL A 121 -3.20 -21.77 7.27
C VAL A 121 -3.92 -23.11 7.04
N PHE A 122 -3.96 -23.58 5.79
CA PHE A 122 -4.65 -24.82 5.45
C PHE A 122 -3.94 -26.08 5.99
N GLN A 123 -2.60 -26.10 6.01
CA GLN A 123 -1.84 -27.20 6.61
C GLN A 123 -2.03 -27.28 8.13
N LYS A 124 -2.15 -26.15 8.82
CA LYS A 124 -2.43 -26.13 10.26
C LYS A 124 -3.83 -26.67 10.61
N ASN A 125 -4.82 -26.49 9.73
CA ASN A 125 -6.18 -27.03 9.93
C ASN A 125 -6.32 -28.53 9.68
N LYS A 126 -5.30 -29.20 9.13
CA LYS A 126 -5.30 -30.65 8.88
C LYS A 126 -4.63 -31.48 9.98
N ASN A 127 -3.90 -30.85 10.90
CA ASN A 127 -3.27 -31.49 12.06
C ASN A 127 -4.05 -31.17 13.33
#